data_AF-E6TCU9-F1
#
_entry.id   AF-E6TCU9-F1
#
_cell.length_a   1.000
_cell.length_b   1.000
_cell.length_c   1.000
_cell.angle_alpha   90.00
_cell.angle_beta   90.00
_cell.angle_gamma   90.00
#
_symmetry.space_group_name_H-M   'P 1'
#
loop_
_entity.id
_entity.type
_entity.pdbx_description
1 polymer ?
#
loop_
_entity_poly.entity_id
_entity_poly.type
_entity_poly.pdbx_seq_one_letter_code
_entity_poly.pdbx_strand_id
1 'polypeptide(L)'
;MNGLVGSRRGSRPVRLTLCEQLGGVIDGAWWPRSGQIASELPELIEVLHKPLGEVLDIQINWTATDGQLDLAWIATGSKLPDAAYRRPRLMRVAGRDACVKLLVVPSLTSPALGAIVVRAAAGLPTGCGDGDARLFDTAQVVMDIVRTESAQWCPPVKVAAKK
;
A
#
# COMPACT_ATOMS: atom_id res chain seq x y z
N MET A 1 -23.88 -5.37 -30.34
CA MET A 1 -24.02 -4.73 -29.02
C MET A 1 -23.67 -5.77 -27.97
N ASN A 2 -22.39 -5.89 -27.61
CA ASN A 2 -21.91 -6.94 -26.71
C ASN A 2 -21.95 -6.45 -25.27
N GLY A 3 -22.71 -7.18 -24.46
CA GLY A 3 -22.84 -6.95 -23.04
C GLY A 3 -21.54 -7.25 -22.28
N LEU A 4 -21.21 -6.36 -21.37
CA LEU A 4 -20.40 -6.66 -20.19
C LEU A 4 -21.17 -6.13 -18.99
N VAL A 5 -22.18 -6.90 -18.58
CA VAL A 5 -22.66 -6.83 -17.19
C VAL A 5 -21.53 -7.43 -16.36
N GLY A 6 -20.60 -6.58 -15.96
CA GLY A 6 -19.58 -6.91 -14.97
C GLY A 6 -20.28 -7.49 -13.75
N SER A 7 -20.02 -8.77 -13.50
CA SER A 7 -20.49 -9.49 -12.34
C SER A 7 -20.28 -8.64 -11.08
N ARG A 8 -21.37 -8.15 -10.47
CA ARG A 8 -21.40 -7.74 -9.05
C ARG A 8 -21.21 -8.98 -8.17
N ARG A 9 -20.07 -9.65 -8.30
CA ARG A 9 -19.72 -10.81 -7.47
C ARG A 9 -19.08 -10.33 -6.19
N GLY A 10 -19.97 -9.91 -5.28
CA GLY A 10 -19.70 -9.72 -3.85
C GLY A 10 -18.74 -8.57 -3.58
N SER A 11 -19.27 -7.35 -3.47
CA SER A 11 -18.52 -6.17 -3.01
C SER A 11 -17.99 -6.41 -1.59
N ARG A 12 -16.86 -7.09 -1.48
CA ARG A 12 -16.10 -7.14 -0.24
C ARG A 12 -15.42 -5.79 -0.16
N PRO A 13 -15.66 -4.99 0.90
CA PRO A 13 -15.10 -3.65 0.95
C PRO A 13 -13.57 -3.74 0.86
N VAL A 14 -13.00 -3.00 -0.10
CA VAL A 14 -11.56 -2.86 -0.28
C VAL A 14 -10.97 -2.31 1.03
N ARG A 15 -9.99 -3.02 1.58
CA ARG A 15 -9.27 -2.58 2.79
C ARG A 15 -8.21 -1.56 2.40
N LEU A 16 -8.66 -0.35 2.12
CA LEU A 16 -7.82 0.79 1.78
C LEU A 16 -7.93 1.84 2.88
N THR A 17 -6.82 2.45 3.24
CA THR A 17 -6.82 3.66 4.06
C THR A 17 -5.86 4.66 3.43
N LEU A 18 -6.37 5.87 3.22
CA LEU A 18 -5.66 6.98 2.60
C LEU A 18 -5.44 8.09 3.62
N CYS A 19 -4.36 8.84 3.45
CA CYS A 19 -4.13 10.13 4.09
C CYS A 19 -5.18 11.15 3.59
N GLU A 20 -5.46 12.15 4.42
CA GLU A 20 -6.31 13.29 4.01
C GLU A 20 -5.68 14.12 2.88
N GLN A 21 -4.35 14.18 2.84
CA GLN A 21 -3.58 14.87 1.81
C GLN A 21 -2.76 13.87 1.00
N LEU A 22 -2.96 13.87 -0.32
CA LEU A 22 -2.26 13.02 -1.27
C LEU A 22 -1.05 13.75 -1.87
N GLY A 23 -0.03 12.99 -2.31
CA GLY A 23 1.22 13.49 -2.89
C GLY A 23 2.44 13.44 -1.97
N GLY A 24 2.32 12.78 -0.81
CA GLY A 24 3.39 12.59 0.17
C GLY A 24 4.40 11.50 -0.19
N VAL A 25 5.18 11.04 0.79
CA VAL A 25 6.11 9.90 0.62
C VAL A 25 5.32 8.60 0.46
N ILE A 26 4.29 8.42 1.29
CA ILE A 26 3.27 7.38 1.24
C ILE A 26 1.97 8.07 1.59
N ASP A 27 0.94 7.81 0.79
CA ASP A 27 -0.37 8.43 0.88
C ASP A 27 -1.42 7.48 1.46
N GLY A 28 -1.03 6.26 1.77
CA GLY A 28 -1.91 5.26 2.34
C GLY A 28 -1.38 3.85 2.22
N ALA A 29 -2.22 2.91 2.61
CA ALA A 29 -1.94 1.51 2.48
C ALA A 29 -3.18 0.73 2.05
N TRP A 30 -2.94 -0.27 1.23
CA TRP A 30 -3.93 -1.20 0.74
C TRP A 30 -3.59 -2.60 1.23
N TRP A 31 -4.56 -3.27 1.85
CA TRP A 31 -4.38 -4.62 2.37
C TRP A 31 -5.27 -5.61 1.61
N PRO A 32 -4.75 -6.24 0.55
CA PRO A 32 -5.49 -7.26 -0.18
C PRO A 32 -5.90 -8.43 0.70
N ARG A 33 -7.05 -9.02 0.39
CA ARG A 33 -7.57 -10.21 1.07
C ARG A 33 -6.85 -11.47 0.65
N SER A 34 -6.30 -11.48 -0.56
CA SER A 34 -5.67 -12.63 -1.19
C SER A 34 -4.31 -12.27 -1.78
N GLY A 35 -3.51 -13.27 -2.13
CA GLY A 35 -2.28 -13.04 -2.92
C GLY A 35 -2.54 -12.68 -4.38
N GLN A 36 -3.80 -12.73 -4.85
CA GLN A 36 -4.19 -12.45 -6.23
C GLN A 36 -4.48 -10.96 -6.42
N ILE A 37 -3.42 -10.16 -6.41
CA ILE A 37 -3.49 -8.69 -6.56
C ILE A 37 -4.27 -8.28 -7.82
N ALA A 38 -4.07 -8.98 -8.94
CA ALA A 38 -4.74 -8.67 -10.20
C ALA A 38 -6.28 -8.79 -10.13
N SER A 39 -6.80 -9.67 -9.27
CA SER A 39 -8.24 -9.87 -9.10
C SER A 39 -8.89 -8.76 -8.27
N GLU A 40 -8.15 -8.18 -7.32
CA GLU A 40 -8.63 -7.11 -6.43
C GLU A 40 -8.33 -5.70 -6.96
N LEU A 41 -7.46 -5.59 -7.98
CA LEU A 41 -7.07 -4.33 -8.59
C LEU A 41 -8.24 -3.51 -9.17
N PRO A 42 -9.23 -4.10 -9.89
CA PRO A 42 -10.35 -3.33 -10.41
C PRO A 42 -11.19 -2.67 -9.30
N GLU A 43 -11.45 -3.39 -8.21
CA GLU A 43 -12.18 -2.86 -7.05
C GLU A 43 -11.41 -1.71 -6.39
N LEU A 44 -10.07 -1.84 -6.29
CA LEU A 44 -9.22 -0.76 -5.78
C LEU A 44 -9.30 0.48 -6.68
N ILE A 45 -9.21 0.32 -8.00
CA ILE A 45 -9.28 1.42 -8.97
C ILE A 45 -10.62 2.15 -8.86
N GLU A 46 -11.74 1.43 -8.71
CA GLU A 46 -13.05 2.04 -8.52
C GLU A 46 -13.10 2.95 -7.28
N VAL A 47 -12.52 2.52 -6.16
CA VAL A 47 -12.45 3.33 -4.94
C VAL A 47 -11.51 4.54 -5.12
N LEU A 48 -10.39 4.35 -5.80
CA LEU A 48 -9.39 5.38 -6.08
C LEU A 48 -9.88 6.42 -7.11
N HIS A 49 -10.85 6.08 -7.96
CA HIS A 49 -11.39 7.02 -8.94
C HIS A 49 -12.00 8.27 -8.30
N LYS A 50 -12.57 8.16 -7.10
CA LYS A 50 -13.16 9.30 -6.38
C LYS A 50 -12.10 10.32 -5.92
N PRO A 51 -11.00 9.93 -5.24
CA PRO A 51 -9.95 10.85 -4.83
C PRO A 51 -8.95 11.25 -5.93
N LEU A 52 -8.77 10.45 -6.99
CA LEU A 52 -7.72 10.66 -8.00
C LEU A 52 -8.25 11.08 -9.38
N GLY A 53 -9.55 10.93 -9.62
CA GLY A 53 -10.14 11.06 -10.94
C GLY A 53 -9.86 9.84 -11.82
N GLU A 54 -9.88 10.03 -13.14
CA GLU A 54 -9.55 8.98 -14.11
C GLU A 54 -8.11 8.50 -13.89
N VAL A 55 -7.92 7.20 -13.67
CA VAL A 55 -6.60 6.59 -13.47
C VAL A 55 -5.88 6.53 -14.83
N LEU A 56 -4.74 7.22 -14.91
CA LEU A 56 -3.94 7.33 -16.13
C LEU A 56 -2.79 6.32 -16.16
N ASP A 57 -2.20 6.03 -15.00
CA ASP A 57 -1.03 5.15 -14.90
C ASP A 57 -0.97 4.43 -13.54
N ILE A 58 -0.45 3.20 -13.57
CA ILE A 58 -0.25 2.36 -12.39
C ILE A 58 1.14 1.75 -12.47
N GLN A 59 1.96 2.04 -11.47
CA GLN A 59 3.31 1.49 -11.34
C GLN A 59 3.39 0.64 -10.07
N ILE A 60 4.18 -0.44 -10.13
CA ILE A 60 4.46 -1.32 -9.00
C ILE A 60 5.97 -1.57 -8.91
N ASN A 61 6.50 -1.68 -7.69
CA ASN A 61 7.92 -1.96 -7.48
C ASN A 61 8.25 -3.47 -7.36
N TRP A 62 7.26 -4.35 -7.56
CA TRP A 62 7.41 -5.79 -7.43
C TRP A 62 6.89 -6.51 -8.67
N THR A 63 7.34 -7.74 -8.86
CA THR A 63 6.90 -8.66 -9.91
C THR A 63 6.03 -9.77 -9.34
N ALA A 64 5.28 -10.49 -10.19
CA ALA A 64 4.49 -11.64 -9.74
C ALA A 64 5.37 -12.77 -9.15
N THR A 65 6.65 -12.80 -9.50
CA THR A 65 7.64 -13.77 -9.02
C THR A 65 8.21 -13.40 -7.65
N ASP A 66 8.09 -12.13 -7.24
CA ASP A 66 8.47 -11.73 -5.88
C ASP A 66 7.54 -12.39 -4.87
N GLY A 67 8.12 -13.14 -3.93
CA GLY A 67 7.36 -13.84 -2.90
C GLY A 67 6.63 -12.87 -1.98
N GLN A 68 5.49 -13.31 -1.44
CA GLN A 68 4.74 -12.54 -0.45
C GLN A 68 5.40 -12.79 0.91
N LEU A 69 5.99 -11.77 1.55
CA LEU A 69 6.64 -11.90 2.86
C LEU A 69 5.83 -11.19 3.95
N ASP A 70 5.90 -11.65 5.20
CA ASP A 70 5.25 -10.97 6.33
C ASP A 70 5.95 -9.64 6.64
N LEU A 71 5.19 -8.59 6.94
CA LEU A 71 5.74 -7.32 7.41
C LEU A 71 6.56 -7.49 8.70
N ALA A 72 6.16 -8.42 9.58
CA ALA A 72 6.93 -8.73 10.79
C ALA A 72 8.35 -9.23 10.48
N TRP A 73 8.53 -9.88 9.33
CA TRP A 73 9.84 -10.38 8.91
C TRP A 73 10.72 -9.27 8.31
N ILE A 74 10.10 -8.31 7.61
CA ILE A 74 10.80 -7.10 7.13
C ILE A 74 11.36 -6.31 8.32
N ALA A 75 10.56 -6.15 9.38
CA ALA A 75 10.96 -5.42 10.59
C ALA A 75 12.11 -6.09 11.35
N THR A 76 12.09 -7.42 11.44
CA THR A 76 13.10 -8.19 12.20
C THR A 76 14.42 -8.34 11.47
N GLY A 77 14.54 -7.86 10.24
CA GLY A 77 15.79 -7.89 9.45
C GLY A 77 16.37 -9.29 9.26
N SER A 78 15.55 -10.32 9.50
CA SER A 78 16.01 -11.70 9.57
C SER A 78 16.55 -12.10 8.19
N LYS A 79 17.78 -12.64 8.19
CA LYS A 79 18.59 -12.98 7.01
C LYS A 79 17.91 -14.05 6.15
N LEU A 80 16.83 -13.69 5.46
CA LEU A 80 16.40 -14.41 4.27
C LEU A 80 17.50 -14.24 3.21
N PRO A 81 17.82 -15.31 2.47
CA PRO A 81 18.96 -15.38 1.56
C PRO A 81 18.84 -14.44 0.35
N ASP A 82 17.66 -13.91 0.06
CA ASP A 82 17.43 -13.15 -1.17
C ASP A 82 16.87 -11.74 -0.88
N ALA A 83 17.55 -10.75 -1.46
CA ALA A 83 17.30 -9.33 -1.28
C ALA A 83 15.95 -8.90 -1.89
N ALA A 84 15.42 -9.66 -2.85
CA ALA A 84 14.10 -9.45 -3.44
C ALA A 84 12.97 -9.56 -2.40
N TYR A 85 13.13 -10.43 -1.40
CA TYR A 85 12.11 -10.65 -0.36
C TYR A 85 12.12 -9.57 0.73
N ARG A 86 13.10 -8.66 0.77
CA ARG A 86 13.20 -7.63 1.82
C ARG A 86 12.48 -6.33 1.48
N ARG A 87 12.01 -6.15 0.24
CA ARG A 87 11.46 -4.87 -0.19
C ARG A 87 9.96 -4.80 0.10
N PRO A 88 9.48 -3.71 0.74
CA PRO A 88 8.05 -3.50 0.86
C PRO A 88 7.44 -3.29 -0.52
N ARG A 89 6.24 -3.83 -0.72
CA ARG A 89 5.49 -3.71 -1.98
C ARG A 89 4.83 -2.35 -2.05
N LEU A 90 5.25 -1.53 -3.00
CA LEU A 90 4.77 -0.16 -3.21
C LEU A 90 4.10 -0.02 -4.57
N MET A 91 2.92 0.57 -4.54
CA MET A 91 2.10 0.81 -5.71
C MET A 91 1.88 2.30 -5.86
N ARG A 92 2.16 2.84 -7.03
CA ARG A 92 1.85 4.22 -7.38
C ARG A 92 0.69 4.20 -8.35
N VAL A 93 -0.35 4.97 -8.05
CA VAL A 93 -1.48 5.18 -8.94
C VAL A 93 -1.52 6.67 -9.26
N ALA A 94 -1.34 7.01 -10.53
CA ALA A 94 -1.48 8.37 -11.02
C ALA A 94 -2.86 8.51 -11.66
N GLY A 95 -3.68 9.38 -11.07
CA GLY A 95 -4.91 9.86 -11.69
C GLY A 95 -4.71 11.21 -12.35
N ARG A 96 -5.75 11.67 -13.03
CA ARG A 96 -5.79 12.99 -13.68
C ARG A 96 -5.61 14.13 -12.69
N ASP A 97 -6.21 14.03 -11.51
CA ASP A 97 -6.27 15.12 -10.53
C ASP A 97 -5.20 15.01 -9.44
N ALA A 98 -4.78 13.78 -9.11
CA ALA A 98 -3.80 13.52 -8.06
C ALA A 98 -2.98 12.26 -8.36
N CYS A 99 -1.93 12.04 -7.56
CA CYS A 99 -1.19 10.78 -7.52
C CYS A 99 -1.18 10.25 -6.09
N VAL A 100 -1.30 8.93 -5.93
CA VAL A 100 -1.24 8.25 -4.65
C VAL A 100 -0.12 7.22 -4.67
N LYS A 101 0.63 7.14 -3.58
CA LYS A 101 1.58 6.05 -3.30
C LYS A 101 1.07 5.20 -2.15
N LEU A 102 0.82 3.94 -2.43
CA LEU A 102 0.22 2.98 -1.52
C LEU A 102 1.22 1.91 -1.14
N LEU A 103 1.30 1.62 0.15
CA LEU A 103 1.90 0.39 0.65
C LEU A 103 0.93 -0.77 0.46
N VAL A 104 1.35 -1.82 -0.25
CA VAL A 104 0.57 -3.05 -0.37
C VAL A 104 0.96 -3.99 0.76
N VAL A 105 0.06 -4.16 1.72
CA VAL A 105 0.26 -5.03 2.88
C VAL A 105 0.01 -6.49 2.46
N PRO A 106 0.99 -7.38 2.60
CA PRO A 106 0.85 -8.81 2.38
C PRO A 106 -0.39 -9.39 3.07
N SER A 107 -1.21 -10.15 2.35
CA SER A 107 -2.43 -10.79 2.89
C SER A 107 -2.15 -11.79 4.03
N LEU A 108 -0.92 -12.30 4.09
CA LEU A 108 -0.44 -13.21 5.14
C LEU A 108 -0.08 -12.50 6.45
N THR A 109 0.02 -11.17 6.43
CA THR A 109 0.34 -10.37 7.62
C THR A 109 -0.72 -10.58 8.70
N SER A 110 -0.28 -10.73 9.95
CA SER A 110 -1.18 -10.80 11.11
C SER A 110 -2.19 -9.64 11.11
N PRO A 111 -3.48 -9.88 11.39
CA PRO A 111 -4.47 -8.84 11.29
C PRO A 111 -4.25 -7.62 12.19
N ALA A 112 -3.67 -7.83 13.37
CA ALA A 112 -3.33 -6.75 14.30
C ALA A 112 -2.23 -5.85 13.70
N LEU A 113 -1.15 -6.44 13.18
CA LEU A 113 -0.07 -5.69 12.56
C LEU A 113 -0.51 -5.00 11.27
N GLY A 114 -1.29 -5.69 10.42
CA GLY A 114 -1.85 -5.12 9.19
C GLY A 114 -2.72 -3.90 9.48
N ALA A 115 -3.58 -3.95 10.49
CA ALA A 115 -4.41 -2.82 10.89
C ALA A 115 -3.57 -1.63 11.40
N ILE A 116 -2.56 -1.89 12.23
CA ILE A 116 -1.66 -0.84 12.75
C ILE A 116 -0.87 -0.19 11.61
N VAL A 117 -0.29 -0.98 10.71
CA VAL A 117 0.51 -0.47 9.57
C VAL A 117 -0.36 0.33 8.62
N VAL A 118 -1.57 -0.16 8.29
CA VAL A 118 -2.47 0.56 7.39
C VAL A 118 -2.86 1.92 7.96
N ARG A 119 -3.13 1.99 9.27
CA ARG A 119 -3.41 3.26 9.96
C ARG A 119 -2.17 4.16 10.01
N ALA A 120 -1.00 3.61 10.34
CA ALA A 120 0.26 4.35 10.40
C ALA A 120 0.62 4.96 9.04
N ALA A 121 0.41 4.23 7.94
CA ALA A 121 0.64 4.70 6.58
C ALA A 121 -0.31 5.84 6.20
N ALA A 122 -1.53 5.86 6.75
CA ALA A 122 -2.50 6.93 6.56
C ALA A 122 -2.34 8.11 7.55
N GLY A 123 -1.32 8.08 8.42
CA GLY A 123 -1.13 9.10 9.46
C GLY A 123 -2.19 9.05 10.58
N LEU A 124 -2.98 7.97 10.66
CA LEU A 124 -4.01 7.80 11.67
C LEU A 124 -3.41 7.29 13.00
N PRO A 125 -4.00 7.67 14.15
CA PRO A 125 -3.55 7.16 15.44
C PRO A 125 -3.70 5.63 15.48
N THR A 126 -2.64 4.95 15.89
CA THR A 126 -2.50 3.48 15.90
C THR A 126 -2.81 2.84 17.25
N GLY A 127 -3.20 3.62 18.26
CA GLY A 127 -3.29 3.14 19.64
C GLY A 127 -4.44 2.16 19.88
N CYS A 128 -4.10 0.94 20.30
CA CYS A 128 -5.00 0.09 21.09
C CYS A 128 -4.22 -0.66 22.19
N GLY A 129 -3.74 0.07 23.20
CA GLY A 129 -3.32 -0.50 24.49
C GLY A 129 -1.88 -1.03 24.59
N ASP A 130 -1.49 -1.40 25.82
CA ASP A 130 -0.12 -1.77 26.23
C ASP A 130 0.42 -3.02 25.49
N GLY A 131 -0.47 -3.91 25.03
CA GLY A 131 -0.12 -5.08 24.21
C GLY A 131 0.29 -4.75 22.77
N ASP A 132 -0.11 -3.59 22.25
CA ASP A 132 0.19 -3.15 20.89
C ASP A 132 1.55 -2.44 20.78
N ALA A 133 2.24 -2.16 21.87
CA ALA A 133 3.49 -1.40 21.86
C ALA A 133 4.59 -2.07 20.99
N ARG A 134 4.73 -3.41 21.06
CA ARG A 134 5.70 -4.14 20.22
C ARG A 134 5.30 -4.21 18.76
N LEU A 135 4.00 -4.38 18.49
CA LEU A 135 3.47 -4.37 17.12
C LEU A 135 3.58 -2.98 16.50
N PHE A 136 3.39 -1.94 17.31
CA PHE A 136 3.58 -0.56 16.93
C PHE A 136 5.05 -0.25 16.63
N ASP A 137 5.98 -0.68 17.48
CA ASP A 137 7.42 -0.55 17.22
C ASP A 137 7.82 -1.26 15.91
N THR A 138 7.34 -2.49 15.72
CA THR A 138 7.50 -3.25 14.47
C THR A 138 6.94 -2.48 13.27
N ALA A 139 5.74 -1.90 13.42
CA ALA A 139 5.10 -1.10 12.37
C ALA A 139 5.87 0.18 12.06
N GLN A 140 6.44 0.87 13.06
CA GLN A 140 7.27 2.05 12.86
C GLN A 140 8.53 1.70 12.04
N VAL A 141 9.22 0.61 12.40
CA VAL A 141 10.38 0.12 11.64
C VAL A 141 10.00 -0.19 10.19
N VAL A 142 8.87 -0.88 9.98
CA VAL A 142 8.35 -1.14 8.63
C VAL A 142 8.07 0.15 7.89
N MET A 143 7.44 1.13 8.54
CA MET A 143 7.12 2.42 7.92
C MET A 143 8.37 3.22 7.53
N ASP A 144 9.45 3.15 8.30
CA ASP A 144 10.73 3.78 7.96
C ASP A 144 11.39 3.14 6.74
N ILE A 145 11.38 1.80 6.67
CA ILE A 145 11.86 1.05 5.50
C ILE A 145 11.01 1.39 4.27
N VAL A 146 9.69 1.42 4.44
CA VAL A 146 8.71 1.77 3.40
C VAL A 146 8.94 3.19 2.87
N ARG A 147 9.17 4.17 3.75
CA ARG A 147 9.47 5.56 3.35
C ARG A 147 10.77 5.64 2.57
N THR A 148 11.79 4.91 3.01
CA THR A 148 13.10 4.85 2.36
C THR A 148 12.99 4.23 0.97
N GLU A 149 12.35 3.07 0.85
CA GLU A 149 12.13 2.39 -0.44
C GLU A 149 11.26 3.25 -1.38
N SER A 150 10.22 3.91 -0.84
CA SER A 150 9.37 4.81 -1.63
C SER A 150 10.14 5.99 -2.21
N ALA A 151 11.02 6.60 -1.40
CA ALA A 151 11.88 7.68 -1.87
C ALA A 151 12.88 7.23 -2.94
N GLN A 152 13.38 5.98 -2.85
CA GLN A 152 14.29 5.41 -3.84
C GLN A 152 13.59 5.02 -5.14
N TRP A 153 12.41 4.40 -5.05
CA TRP A 153 11.67 3.91 -6.20
C TRP A 153 10.95 5.03 -6.96
N CYS A 154 10.29 5.93 -6.22
CA CYS A 154 9.56 7.04 -6.80
C CYS A 154 9.90 8.33 -6.05
N PRO A 155 11.01 9.00 -6.43
CA PRO A 155 11.39 10.26 -5.81
C PRO A 155 10.21 11.24 -5.94
N PRO A 156 9.89 12.01 -4.89
CA PRO A 156 8.81 12.98 -4.97
C PRO A 156 9.08 13.89 -6.16
N VAL A 157 8.10 13.99 -7.07
CA VAL A 157 8.15 14.97 -8.16
C VAL A 157 8.28 16.32 -7.46
N LYS A 158 9.48 16.91 -7.53
CA LYS A 158 9.67 18.31 -7.16
C LYS A 158 8.81 19.07 -8.15
N VAL A 159 7.66 19.56 -7.69
CA VAL A 159 6.87 20.52 -8.45
C VAL A 159 7.80 21.71 -8.63
N ALA A 160 8.42 21.82 -9.80
CA ALA A 160 9.25 22.95 -10.13
C ALA A 160 8.32 24.16 -10.05
N ALA A 161 8.45 24.95 -9.00
CA ALA A 161 7.76 26.21 -8.86
C ALA A 161 8.08 27.03 -10.12
N LYS A 162 7.11 27.14 -11.04
CA LYS A 162 7.18 28.08 -12.14
C LYS A 162 7.26 29.46 -11.52
N LYS A 163 8.42 30.09 -11.66
CA LYS A 163 8.69 31.47 -11.32
C LYS A 163 8.30 32.37 -12.48
#